data_AF-A0A1V2LK43-F1
#
_entry.id   AF-A0A1V2LK43-F1
#
_cell.length_a   1.000
_cell.length_b   1.000
_cell.length_c   1.000
_cell.angle_alpha   90.00
_cell.angle_beta   90.00
_cell.angle_gamma   90.00
#
_symmetry.space_group_name_H-M   'P 1'
#
loop_
_entity.id
_entity.type
_entity.pdbx_description
1 polymer ?
#
loop_
_entity_poly.entity_id
_entity_poly.type
_entity_poly.pdbx_seq_one_letter_code
_entity_poly.pdbx_strand_id
1 'polypeptide(L)'
;MDVFKQELGDRLITLLIQLLMKKFQISTIGGIQFSYDINSLYGYYQENRIKPAIEYLIGFKKIDQLYLVDCSSRSSSEFKAQCKSLGKLIIDVGRDNGVFTPAEVYQFVSRRTDWDRIKRNIDKVVYGLGADDCVIM
;
A
#
# COMPACT_ATOMS: atom_id res chain seq x y z
N MET A 1 -7.95 32.89 0.92
CA MET A 1 -7.23 32.10 -0.11
C MET A 1 -6.61 30.84 0.47
N ASP A 2 -5.91 30.90 1.61
CA ASP A 2 -5.23 29.72 2.17
C ASP A 2 -6.18 28.62 2.67
N VAL A 3 -7.28 29.00 3.34
CA VAL A 3 -8.35 28.06 3.75
C VAL A 3 -8.92 27.29 2.56
N PHE A 4 -9.10 27.97 1.43
CA PHE A 4 -9.59 27.34 0.21
C PHE A 4 -8.59 26.32 -0.37
N LYS A 5 -7.29 26.64 -0.34
CA LYS A 5 -6.24 25.71 -0.76
C LYS A 5 -6.17 24.48 0.13
N GLN A 6 -6.34 24.65 1.44
CA GLN A 6 -6.38 23.54 2.39
C GLN A 6 -7.58 22.63 2.13
N GLU A 7 -8.78 23.20 2.02
CA GLU A 7 -10.01 22.46 1.73
C GLU A 7 -9.92 21.67 0.40
N LEU A 8 -9.39 22.28 -0.65
CA LEU A 8 -9.16 21.59 -1.93
C LEU A 8 -8.13 20.47 -1.81
N GLY A 9 -7.06 20.69 -1.06
CA GLY A 9 -6.04 19.68 -0.83
C GLY A 9 -6.60 18.45 -0.12
N ASP A 10 -7.37 18.67 0.94
CA ASP A 10 -7.99 17.59 1.70
C ASP A 10 -8.99 16.80 0.86
N ARG A 11 -9.79 17.47 0.02
CA ARG A 11 -10.70 16.82 -0.93
C ARG A 11 -9.96 15.98 -1.96
N LEU A 12 -8.85 16.48 -2.49
CA LEU A 12 -8.06 15.73 -3.47
C LEU A 12 -7.47 14.45 -2.85
N ILE A 13 -6.90 14.55 -1.65
CA ILE A 13 -6.37 13.38 -0.93
C ILE A 13 -7.48 12.37 -0.62
N THR A 14 -8.64 12.86 -0.15
CA THR A 14 -9.81 12.00 0.12
C THR A 14 -10.24 11.24 -1.13
N LEU A 15 -10.32 11.93 -2.27
CA LEU A 15 -10.64 11.30 -3.55
C LEU A 15 -9.56 10.29 -3.98
N LEU A 16 -8.28 10.61 -3.80
CA LEU A 16 -7.18 9.71 -4.11
C LEU A 16 -7.27 8.40 -3.30
N ILE A 17 -7.52 8.51 -1.99
CA ILE A 17 -7.72 7.35 -1.10
C ILE A 17 -8.89 6.50 -1.62
N GLN A 18 -10.03 7.11 -1.92
CA GLN A 18 -11.22 6.41 -2.42
C GLN A 18 -10.96 5.72 -3.76
N LEU A 19 -10.25 6.38 -4.68
CA LEU A 19 -9.90 5.83 -5.99
C LEU A 19 -8.93 4.65 -5.86
N LEU A 20 -7.92 4.77 -4.99
CA LEU A 20 -7.00 3.68 -4.68
C LEU A 20 -7.77 2.49 -4.13
N MET A 21 -8.59 2.68 -3.10
CA MET A 21 -9.33 1.60 -2.45
C MET A 21 -10.34 0.88 -3.36
N LYS A 22 -10.89 1.57 -4.38
CA LYS A 22 -12.05 1.05 -5.15
C LYS A 22 -11.76 0.77 -6.62
N LYS A 23 -10.88 1.55 -7.27
CA LYS A 23 -10.79 1.56 -8.74
C LYS A 23 -9.41 1.19 -9.27
N PHE A 24 -8.33 1.61 -8.63
CA PHE A 24 -7.00 1.42 -9.21
C PHE A 24 -6.59 -0.04 -9.20
N GLN A 25 -5.83 -0.44 -10.22
CA GLN A 25 -5.08 -1.69 -10.24
C GLN A 25 -3.65 -1.37 -10.64
N ILE A 26 -2.70 -1.70 -9.76
CA ILE A 26 -1.31 -1.25 -9.90
C ILE A 26 -0.42 -2.48 -10.08
N SER A 27 0.31 -2.53 -11.19
CA SER A 27 1.33 -3.57 -11.40
C SER A 27 2.61 -3.22 -10.66
N THR A 28 3.54 -4.16 -10.54
CA THR A 28 4.87 -3.89 -9.93
C THR A 28 5.60 -2.77 -10.67
N ILE A 29 5.54 -2.75 -12.00
CA ILE A 29 6.09 -1.69 -12.84
C ILE A 29 5.32 -0.37 -12.62
N GLY A 30 3.97 -0.43 -12.57
CA GLY A 30 3.13 0.72 -12.27
C GLY A 30 3.39 1.31 -10.87
N GLY A 31 3.90 0.52 -9.93
CA GLY A 31 4.32 0.97 -8.61
C GLY A 31 5.42 2.04 -8.67
N ILE A 32 6.31 1.98 -9.68
CA ILE A 32 7.34 3.00 -9.89
C ILE A 32 6.69 4.34 -10.27
N GLN A 33 5.73 4.31 -11.20
CA GLN A 33 4.98 5.50 -11.60
C GLN A 33 4.18 6.07 -10.42
N PHE A 34 3.51 5.19 -9.65
CA PHE A 34 2.79 5.58 -8.46
C PHE A 34 3.71 6.30 -7.44
N SER A 35 4.91 5.77 -7.20
CA SER A 35 5.89 6.43 -6.31
C SER A 35 6.31 7.81 -6.83
N TYR A 36 6.51 7.95 -8.13
CA TYR A 36 6.82 9.24 -8.74
C TYR A 36 5.68 10.27 -8.55
N ASP A 37 4.44 9.85 -8.81
CA ASP A 37 3.26 10.71 -8.69
C ASP A 37 3.04 11.17 -7.24
N ILE A 38 3.16 10.26 -6.26
CA ILE A 38 3.06 10.59 -4.83
C ILE A 38 4.18 11.54 -4.39
N ASN A 39 5.41 11.35 -4.88
CA ASN A 39 6.52 12.26 -4.58
C ASN A 39 6.31 13.66 -5.17
N SER A 40 5.81 13.74 -6.40
CA SER A 40 5.46 15.01 -7.04
C SER A 40 4.36 15.75 -6.28
N LEU A 41 3.29 15.04 -5.89
CA LEU A 41 2.22 15.59 -5.05
C LEU A 41 2.77 16.07 -3.70
N TYR A 42 3.62 15.28 -3.04
CA TYR A 42 4.24 15.69 -1.78
C TYR A 42 5.02 17.00 -1.91
N GLY A 43 5.84 17.15 -2.96
CA GLY A 43 6.58 18.39 -3.23
C GLY A 43 5.66 19.59 -3.39
N TYR A 44 4.60 19.44 -4.21
CA TYR A 44 3.61 20.50 -4.41
C TYR A 44 2.91 20.91 -3.10
N TYR A 45 2.51 19.94 -2.28
CA TYR A 45 1.83 20.20 -1.00
C TYR A 45 2.76 20.86 0.03
N GLN A 46 4.04 20.48 0.03
CA GLN A 46 5.06 21.07 0.89
C GLN A 46 5.32 22.54 0.52
N GLU A 47 5.48 22.85 -0.78
CA GLU A 47 5.67 24.21 -1.28
C GLU A 47 4.47 25.12 -0.97
N ASN A 48 3.25 24.60 -1.14
CA ASN A 48 2.01 25.33 -0.89
C ASN A 48 1.52 25.31 0.57
N ARG A 49 2.26 24.65 1.47
CA ARG A 49 1.99 24.57 2.93
C ARG A 49 0.60 24.03 3.28
N ILE A 50 0.12 23.03 2.54
CA ILE A 50 -1.17 22.37 2.78
C ILE A 50 -0.98 21.24 3.79
N LYS A 51 -0.92 21.60 5.08
CA LYS A 51 -0.44 20.73 6.18
C LYS A 51 -1.16 19.40 6.39
N PRO A 52 -2.50 19.32 6.56
CA PRO A 52 -3.17 18.06 6.93
C PRO A 52 -2.93 16.94 5.90
N ALA A 53 -2.92 17.29 4.61
CA ALA A 53 -2.66 16.37 3.51
C ALA A 53 -1.22 15.83 3.42
N ILE A 54 -0.22 16.52 4.00
CA ILE A 54 1.18 16.09 3.94
C ILE A 54 1.40 14.77 4.68
N GLU A 55 0.76 14.57 5.83
CA GLU A 55 0.90 13.34 6.61
C GLU A 55 0.39 12.12 5.83
N TYR A 56 -0.74 12.24 5.13
CA TYR A 56 -1.25 11.19 4.23
C TYR A 56 -0.25 10.86 3.12
N LEU A 57 0.37 11.88 2.51
CA LEU A 57 1.37 11.67 1.46
C LEU A 57 2.64 10.99 2.00
N ILE A 58 3.05 11.29 3.22
CA ILE A 58 4.15 10.56 3.90
C ILE A 58 3.75 9.09 4.13
N GLY A 59 2.51 8.83 4.56
CA GLY A 59 1.97 7.48 4.67
C GLY A 59 1.99 6.74 3.33
N PHE A 60 1.57 7.39 2.25
CA PHE A 60 1.60 6.83 0.90
C PHE A 60 3.00 6.51 0.42
N LYS A 61 4.03 7.30 0.76
CA LYS A 61 5.44 6.99 0.48
C LYS A 61 5.99 5.78 1.25
N LYS A 62 5.31 5.31 2.29
CA LYS A 62 5.66 4.02 2.94
C LYS A 62 4.92 2.87 2.25
N ILE A 63 3.67 3.11 1.85
CA ILE A 63 2.83 2.13 1.17
C ILE A 63 3.30 1.87 -0.27
N ASP A 64 3.82 2.87 -0.99
CA ASP A 64 4.32 2.72 -2.36
C ASP A 64 5.43 1.66 -2.46
N GLN A 65 6.29 1.56 -1.45
CA GLN A 65 7.37 0.56 -1.36
C GLN A 65 6.83 -0.86 -1.38
N LEU A 66 5.61 -1.10 -0.88
CA LEU A 66 4.96 -2.40 -0.91
C LEU A 66 4.59 -2.84 -2.33
N TYR A 67 4.42 -1.91 -3.27
CA TYR A 67 4.18 -2.22 -4.69
C TYR A 67 5.45 -2.59 -5.45
N LEU A 68 6.62 -2.17 -4.95
CA LEU A 68 7.91 -2.46 -5.56
C LEU A 68 8.46 -3.85 -5.21
N VAL A 69 7.90 -4.49 -4.17
CA VAL A 69 8.28 -5.86 -3.80
C VAL A 69 7.77 -6.81 -4.88
N ASP A 70 8.71 -7.45 -5.58
CA ASP A 70 8.40 -8.45 -6.59
C ASP A 70 8.17 -9.83 -5.98
N CYS A 71 7.10 -10.48 -6.42
CA CYS A 71 6.67 -11.81 -6.01
C CYS A 71 6.52 -12.70 -7.25
N SER A 72 7.48 -12.65 -8.18
CA SER A 72 7.36 -13.31 -9.48
C SER A 72 8.28 -14.53 -9.66
N SER A 73 9.11 -14.91 -8.66
CA SER A 73 10.09 -15.99 -8.82
C SER A 73 9.48 -17.29 -9.35
N ARG A 74 10.24 -17.96 -10.23
CA ARG A 74 9.89 -19.26 -10.82
C ARG A 74 10.08 -20.41 -9.83
N SER A 75 10.96 -20.23 -8.84
CA SER A 75 11.19 -21.23 -7.80
C SER A 75 10.08 -21.16 -6.76
N SER A 76 9.43 -22.29 -6.49
CA SER A 76 8.31 -22.37 -5.53
C SER A 76 8.73 -21.97 -4.10
N SER A 77 9.97 -22.27 -3.70
CA SER A 77 10.49 -21.89 -2.38
C SER A 77 10.72 -20.38 -2.27
N GLU A 78 11.34 -19.77 -3.27
CA GLU A 78 11.62 -18.33 -3.33
C GLU A 78 10.34 -17.51 -3.45
N PHE A 79 9.40 -17.94 -4.31
CA PHE A 79 8.10 -17.28 -4.47
C PHE A 79 7.37 -17.18 -3.12
N LYS A 80 7.34 -18.27 -2.34
CA LYS A 80 6.75 -18.26 -1.00
C LYS A 80 7.51 -17.33 -0.06
N ALA A 81 8.84 -17.31 -0.10
CA ALA A 81 9.64 -16.43 0.75
C ALA A 81 9.38 -14.94 0.45
N GLN A 82 9.32 -14.57 -0.83
CA GLN A 82 9.02 -13.19 -1.28
C GLN A 82 7.61 -12.76 -0.90
N CYS A 83 6.59 -13.61 -1.11
CA CYS A 83 5.23 -13.28 -0.68
C CYS A 83 5.13 -13.14 0.84
N LYS A 84 5.87 -13.96 1.60
CA LYS A 84 5.91 -13.88 3.06
C LYS A 84 6.62 -12.61 3.55
N SER A 85 7.70 -12.18 2.89
CA SER A 85 8.37 -10.92 3.23
C SER A 85 7.47 -9.73 2.95
N LEU A 86 6.72 -9.73 1.84
CA LEU A 86 5.69 -8.73 1.58
C LEU A 86 4.62 -8.73 2.70
N GLY A 87 4.13 -9.89 3.12
CA GLY A 87 3.18 -9.99 4.23
C GLY A 87 3.69 -9.39 5.56
N LYS A 88 4.97 -9.58 5.88
CA LYS A 88 5.61 -8.95 7.05
C LYS A 88 5.67 -7.43 6.90
N LEU A 89 6.08 -6.94 5.73
CA LEU A 89 6.14 -5.51 5.44
C LEU A 89 4.76 -4.84 5.53
N ILE A 90 3.68 -5.52 5.15
CA ILE A 90 2.31 -5.00 5.34
C ILE A 90 2.01 -4.77 6.82
N ILE A 91 2.40 -5.70 7.69
CA ILE A 91 2.22 -5.57 9.15
C ILE A 91 3.06 -4.42 9.68
N ASP A 92 4.35 -4.37 9.31
CA ASP A 92 5.30 -3.37 9.79
C ASP A 92 4.88 -1.97 9.36
N VAL A 93 4.54 -1.78 8.07
CA VAL A 93 4.05 -0.51 7.55
C VAL A 93 2.71 -0.14 8.20
N GLY A 94 1.80 -1.10 8.39
CA GLY A 94 0.53 -0.88 9.10
C GLY A 94 0.70 -0.36 10.54
N ARG A 95 1.80 -0.72 11.21
CA ARG A 95 2.13 -0.25 12.55
C ARG A 95 2.83 1.11 12.56
N ASP A 96 3.73 1.33 11.62
CA ASP A 96 4.71 2.43 11.68
C ASP A 96 4.33 3.65 10.82
N ASN A 97 3.31 3.56 9.97
CA ASN A 97 2.93 4.67 9.08
C ASN A 97 2.15 5.80 9.77
N GLY A 98 1.47 5.51 10.89
CA GLY A 98 0.79 6.47 11.76
C GLY A 98 -0.56 7.04 11.26
N VAL A 99 -0.83 7.01 9.96
CA VAL A 99 -2.02 7.64 9.34
C VAL A 99 -3.04 6.63 8.85
N PHE A 100 -2.58 5.52 8.28
CA PHE A 100 -3.39 4.43 7.75
C PHE A 100 -3.36 3.24 8.69
N THR A 101 -4.54 2.70 8.97
CA THR A 101 -4.69 1.48 9.75
C THR A 101 -4.10 0.27 9.01
N PRO A 102 -3.72 -0.81 9.73
CA PRO A 102 -3.27 -2.05 9.09
C PRO A 102 -4.27 -2.62 8.07
N ALA A 103 -5.57 -2.48 8.34
CA ALA A 103 -6.63 -2.91 7.43
C ALA A 103 -6.62 -2.12 6.11
N GLU A 104 -6.42 -0.81 6.19
CA GLU A 104 -6.31 0.04 4.99
C GLU A 104 -5.04 -0.26 4.20
N VAL A 105 -3.90 -0.47 4.87
CA VAL A 105 -2.65 -0.87 4.20
C VAL A 105 -2.83 -2.19 3.46
N TYR A 106 -3.43 -3.19 4.09
CA TYR A 106 -3.79 -4.45 3.43
C TYR A 106 -4.71 -4.23 2.23
N GLN A 107 -5.74 -3.37 2.39
CA GLN A 107 -6.66 -3.05 1.30
C GLN A 107 -5.96 -2.34 0.13
N PHE A 108 -5.02 -1.43 0.37
CA PHE A 108 -4.22 -0.82 -0.70
C PHE A 108 -3.44 -1.88 -1.45
N VAL A 109 -2.70 -2.73 -0.74
CA VAL A 109 -1.88 -3.79 -1.37
C VAL A 109 -2.76 -4.79 -2.13
N SER A 110 -4.01 -4.99 -1.70
CA SER A 110 -4.97 -5.84 -2.42
C SER A 110 -5.30 -5.37 -3.84
N ARG A 111 -4.94 -4.13 -4.19
CA ARG A 111 -5.14 -3.54 -5.52
C ARG A 111 -4.02 -3.87 -6.49
N ARG A 112 -3.03 -4.65 -6.07
CA ARG A 112 -1.98 -5.13 -6.97
C ARG A 112 -2.57 -6.02 -8.07
N THR A 113 -2.03 -5.92 -9.29
CA THR A 113 -2.50 -6.75 -10.42
C THR A 113 -2.23 -8.24 -10.23
N ASP A 114 -1.20 -8.60 -9.44
CA ASP A 114 -0.82 -9.97 -9.12
C ASP A 114 -1.47 -10.51 -7.84
N TRP A 115 -2.41 -9.76 -7.25
CA TRP A 115 -2.99 -10.05 -5.93
C TRP A 115 -3.55 -11.46 -5.78
N ASP A 116 -4.34 -11.93 -6.74
CA ASP A 116 -4.97 -13.25 -6.68
C ASP A 116 -3.96 -14.40 -6.54
N ARG A 117 -2.75 -14.22 -7.11
CA ARG A 117 -1.67 -15.20 -7.04
C ARG A 117 -0.95 -15.18 -5.68
N ILE A 118 -0.76 -14.00 -5.09
CA ILE A 118 0.07 -13.81 -3.89
C ILE A 118 -0.74 -13.83 -2.59
N LYS A 119 -2.05 -13.52 -2.64
CA LYS A 119 -2.95 -13.38 -1.50
C LYS A 119 -2.83 -14.51 -0.48
N ARG A 120 -2.88 -15.76 -0.94
CA ARG A 120 -2.83 -16.94 -0.05
C ARG A 120 -1.56 -16.98 0.80
N ASN A 121 -0.42 -16.56 0.27
CA ASN A 121 0.85 -16.57 1.01
C ASN A 121 0.97 -15.38 1.97
N ILE A 122 0.38 -14.24 1.59
CA ILE A 122 0.32 -13.04 2.41
C ILE A 122 -0.63 -13.25 3.60
N ASP A 123 -1.82 -13.77 3.36
CA ASP A 123 -2.85 -14.04 4.38
C ASP A 123 -2.30 -14.95 5.49
N LYS A 124 -1.48 -15.94 5.14
CA LYS A 124 -0.81 -16.80 6.13
C LYS A 124 0.10 -16.04 7.09
N VAL A 125 0.74 -14.98 6.62
CA VAL A 125 1.59 -14.13 7.47
C VAL A 125 0.77 -13.12 8.24
N VAL A 126 -0.16 -12.44 7.56
CA VAL A 126 -0.99 -11.37 8.14
C VAL A 126 -1.91 -11.90 9.24
N TYR A 127 -2.52 -13.07 9.03
CA TYR A 127 -3.43 -13.69 9.99
C TYR A 127 -2.79 -14.79 10.83
N GLY A 128 -1.50 -15.08 10.64
CA GLY A 128 -0.78 -16.10 11.39
C GLY A 128 -1.21 -17.54 11.09
N LEU A 129 -1.80 -17.81 9.92
CA LEU A 129 -2.29 -19.14 9.55
C LEU A 129 -1.14 -20.10 9.21
N GLY A 130 -0.97 -21.14 10.03
CA GLY A 130 0.00 -22.21 9.92
C GLY A 130 -0.41 -23.35 9.00
N ALA A 131 0.50 -24.33 8.81
CA ALA A 131 0.18 -25.57 8.09
C ALA A 131 -0.79 -26.47 8.89
N ASP A 132 -0.92 -26.22 10.19
CA ASP A 132 -1.72 -27.02 11.13
C ASP A 132 -3.17 -26.51 11.26
N ASP A 133 -3.48 -25.31 10.76
CA ASP A 133 -4.77 -24.64 11.01
C ASP A 133 -5.93 -25.10 10.10
N CYS A 134 -5.69 -26.07 9.20
CA CYS A 134 -6.77 -26.67 8.42
C CYS A 134 -6.41 -28.07 7.92
N VAL A 135 -6.51 -29.08 8.80
CA VAL A 135 -6.65 -30.48 8.41
C VAL A 135 -8.14 -30.82 8.54
N ILE A 136 -8.85 -30.87 7.41
CA ILE A 136 -10.19 -31.48 7.38
C ILE A 136 -9.95 -32.99 7.42
N MET A 137 -10.16 -33.60 8.59
CA MET A 137 -10.23 -35.05 8.78
C MET A 137 -11.59 -35.57 8.35
#